data_AF-A0A3M8BVQ8-F1
#
_entry.id   AF-A0A3M8BVQ8-F1
#
_cell.length_a   1.000
_cell.length_b   1.000
_cell.length_c   1.000
_cell.angle_alpha   90.00
_cell.angle_beta   90.00
_cell.angle_gamma   90.00
#
_symmetry.space_group_name_H-M   'P 1'
#
loop_
_entity.id
_entity.type
_entity.pdbx_description
1 polymer ?
#
loop_
_entity_poly.entity_id
_entity_poly.type
_entity_poly.pdbx_seq_one_letter_code
_entity_poly.pdbx_strand_id
1 'polypeptide(L)'
;MEQDWFLQSFYSLIQEKIQENPNIDLDDKKIQALMSKVIENTLPESAALLLGSLKEKSMEMLEEHRLERIEFEARLQRRWSKPINLLETLIVISSESGETCYKACIDKAIEENCTVFEVLVKIHARACQISYEILCLLKGGFADGAISRWRTLHELSVLAAFISQNSNEVAKMYLEYEYIESYYEMLEYIRYAPILGFEELTKEEIEKLTESRNDLVSKYGPEYDKPFGWTMSVLPKKERNFKGIEENIKLDHLRPFYKLTCNYIHLGPKASSYSLGVMQESKLLLAGASNYGLADPGQNTSLSLSQITTCLLTVYPSYERLMVGKVMSLLVDEICHAFVDVQKNIEYEEFGVEYED
;
A
#
# COMPACT_ATOMS: atom_id res chain seq x y z
N MET A 1 4.48 -26.14 -16.54
CA MET A 1 5.02 -27.15 -17.49
C MET A 1 5.72 -28.31 -16.77
N GLU A 2 5.36 -28.64 -15.53
CA GLU A 2 5.95 -29.80 -14.80
C GLU A 2 4.92 -30.89 -14.43
N GLN A 3 3.63 -30.66 -14.63
CA GLN A 3 2.59 -31.67 -14.35
C GLN A 3 2.61 -32.85 -15.34
N ASP A 4 3.33 -32.76 -16.45
CA ASP A 4 3.23 -33.72 -17.54
C ASP A 4 4.30 -34.82 -17.47
N TRP A 5 5.42 -34.61 -16.79
CA TRP A 5 6.53 -35.59 -16.80
C TRP A 5 6.18 -36.89 -16.06
N PHE A 6 5.53 -36.80 -14.90
CA PHE A 6 5.15 -37.98 -14.12
C PHE A 6 4.03 -38.76 -14.84
N LEU A 7 3.08 -38.03 -15.42
CA LEU A 7 2.01 -38.61 -16.23
C LEU A 7 2.57 -39.29 -17.48
N GLN A 8 3.48 -38.63 -18.21
CA GLN A 8 4.14 -39.19 -19.38
C GLN A 8 5.01 -40.40 -19.01
N SER A 9 5.69 -40.38 -17.87
CA SER A 9 6.52 -41.50 -17.40
C SER A 9 5.68 -42.70 -16.99
N PHE A 10 4.58 -42.47 -16.25
CA PHE A 10 3.65 -43.52 -15.86
C PHE A 10 2.91 -44.10 -17.07
N TYR A 11 2.50 -43.24 -18.01
CA TYR A 11 1.91 -43.64 -19.29
C TYR A 11 2.89 -44.48 -20.13
N SER A 12 4.14 -44.04 -20.24
CA SER A 12 5.20 -44.75 -20.96
C SER A 12 5.49 -46.12 -20.33
N LEU A 13 5.52 -46.20 -19.00
CA LEU A 13 5.72 -47.46 -18.28
C LEU A 13 4.55 -48.44 -18.51
N ILE A 14 3.31 -47.96 -18.51
CA ILE A 14 2.14 -48.79 -18.81
C ILE A 14 2.19 -49.27 -20.27
N GLN A 15 2.55 -48.40 -21.21
CA GLN A 15 2.71 -48.78 -22.63
C GLN A 15 3.84 -49.81 -22.83
N GLU A 16 4.98 -49.64 -22.15
CA GLU A 16 6.09 -50.61 -22.16
C GLU A 16 5.62 -51.98 -21.64
N LYS A 17 4.86 -52.02 -20.54
CA LYS A 17 4.33 -53.27 -19.99
C LYS A 17 3.23 -53.92 -20.83
N ILE A 18 2.48 -53.15 -21.61
CA ILE A 18 1.55 -53.67 -22.62
C ILE A 18 2.32 -54.28 -23.81
N GLN A 19 3.41 -53.65 -24.25
CA GLN A 19 4.27 -54.18 -25.31
C GLN A 19 4.97 -55.49 -24.90
N GLU A 20 5.37 -55.61 -23.63
CA GLU A 20 5.91 -56.85 -23.05
C GLU A 20 4.87 -57.98 -22.92
N ASN A 21 3.57 -57.67 -22.94
CA ASN A 21 2.46 -58.63 -22.79
C ASN A 21 1.37 -58.41 -23.85
N PRO A 22 1.56 -58.89 -25.10
CA PRO A 22 0.71 -58.58 -26.25
C PRO A 22 -0.73 -59.10 -26.18
N ASN A 23 -1.12 -59.80 -25.12
CA ASN A 23 -2.49 -60.24 -24.86
C ASN A 23 -3.35 -59.17 -24.14
N ILE A 24 -2.78 -58.02 -23.77
CA ILE A 24 -3.47 -56.93 -23.09
C ILE A 24 -3.94 -55.90 -24.14
N ASP A 25 -5.25 -55.89 -24.45
CA ASP A 25 -5.87 -54.94 -25.38
C ASP A 25 -6.43 -53.70 -24.65
N LEU A 26 -5.53 -52.79 -24.28
CA LEU A 26 -5.86 -51.48 -23.72
C LEU A 26 -5.49 -50.40 -24.73
N ASP A 27 -6.49 -49.74 -25.30
CA ASP A 27 -6.28 -48.55 -26.11
C ASP A 27 -5.87 -47.34 -25.23
N ASP A 28 -5.29 -46.32 -25.87
CA ASP A 28 -4.82 -45.10 -25.22
C ASP A 28 -5.91 -44.43 -24.35
N LYS A 29 -7.19 -44.50 -24.75
CA LYS A 29 -8.30 -43.91 -23.98
C LYS A 29 -8.59 -44.68 -22.69
N LYS A 30 -8.51 -46.01 -22.72
CA LYS A 30 -8.65 -46.86 -21.54
C LYS A 30 -7.49 -46.64 -20.57
N ILE A 31 -6.27 -46.46 -21.07
CA ILE A 31 -5.09 -46.13 -20.23
C ILE A 31 -5.30 -44.78 -19.54
N GLN A 32 -5.74 -43.75 -20.28
CA GLN A 32 -6.00 -42.42 -19.72
C GLN A 32 -7.12 -42.43 -18.67
N ALA A 33 -8.19 -43.20 -18.89
CA ALA A 33 -9.27 -43.37 -17.91
C ALA A 33 -8.79 -44.09 -16.64
N LEU A 34 -7.93 -45.11 -16.79
CA LEU A 34 -7.37 -45.85 -15.67
C LEU A 34 -6.42 -44.97 -14.83
N MET A 35 -5.59 -44.15 -15.48
CA MET A 35 -4.74 -43.16 -14.83
C MET A 35 -5.56 -42.11 -14.06
N SER A 36 -6.60 -41.57 -14.67
CA SER A 36 -7.49 -40.59 -14.02
C SER A 36 -8.09 -41.19 -12.75
N LYS A 37 -8.55 -42.45 -12.82
CA LYS A 37 -9.11 -43.17 -11.68
C LYS A 37 -8.07 -43.50 -10.61
N VAL A 38 -6.83 -43.83 -10.99
CA VAL A 38 -5.73 -44.03 -10.03
C VAL A 38 -5.42 -42.73 -9.30
N ILE A 39 -5.36 -41.60 -10.00
CA ILE A 39 -5.15 -40.27 -9.40
C ILE A 39 -6.31 -39.93 -8.47
N GLU A 40 -7.56 -40.02 -8.93
CA GLU A 40 -8.75 -39.73 -8.11
C GLU A 40 -8.78 -40.55 -6.82
N ASN A 41 -8.37 -41.82 -6.87
CA ASN A 41 -8.38 -42.70 -5.71
C ASN A 41 -7.19 -42.51 -4.78
N THR A 42 -6.01 -42.16 -5.29
CA THR A 42 -4.77 -42.09 -4.49
C THR A 42 -4.39 -40.69 -4.06
N LEU A 43 -4.80 -39.66 -4.80
CA LEU A 43 -4.47 -38.27 -4.53
C LEU A 43 -4.94 -37.80 -3.15
N PRO A 44 -6.17 -38.09 -2.68
CA PRO A 44 -6.62 -37.64 -1.36
C PRO A 44 -5.77 -38.22 -0.22
N GLU A 45 -5.51 -39.53 -0.24
CA GLU A 45 -4.71 -40.20 0.79
C GLU A 45 -3.24 -39.78 0.73
N SER A 46 -2.67 -39.70 -0.47
CA SER A 46 -1.28 -39.26 -0.67
C SER A 46 -1.07 -37.82 -0.24
N ALA A 47 -2.02 -36.93 -0.56
CA ALA A 47 -1.99 -35.54 -0.11
C ALA A 47 -2.13 -35.44 1.42
N ALA A 48 -3.00 -36.23 2.05
CA ALA A 48 -3.14 -36.26 3.50
C ALA A 48 -1.86 -36.75 4.20
N LEU A 49 -1.21 -37.79 3.68
CA LEU A 49 0.07 -38.29 4.19
C LEU A 49 1.20 -37.26 4.03
N LEU A 50 1.32 -36.65 2.84
CA LEU A 50 2.30 -35.59 2.60
C LEU A 50 2.07 -34.38 3.50
N LEU A 51 0.82 -33.94 3.66
CA LEU A 51 0.48 -32.85 4.56
C LEU A 51 0.82 -33.18 6.01
N GLY A 52 0.54 -34.41 6.46
CA GLY A 52 0.92 -34.89 7.78
C GLY A 52 2.42 -34.80 8.01
N SER A 53 3.22 -35.30 7.06
CA SER A 53 4.68 -35.24 7.12
C SER A 53 5.23 -33.81 7.09
N LEU A 54 4.67 -32.94 6.24
CA LEU A 54 5.05 -31.52 6.17
C LEU A 54 4.75 -30.81 7.49
N LYS A 55 3.61 -31.07 8.12
CA LYS A 55 3.26 -30.49 9.42
C LYS A 55 4.18 -30.97 10.52
N GLU A 56 4.52 -32.27 10.54
CA GLU A 56 5.45 -32.84 11.52
C GLU A 56 6.83 -32.18 11.45
N LYS A 57 7.34 -31.92 10.23
CA LYS A 57 8.64 -31.28 9.99
C LYS A 57 8.58 -29.75 9.94
N SER A 58 7.39 -29.16 10.00
CA SER A 58 7.20 -27.73 9.76
C SER A 58 7.97 -26.86 10.74
N MET A 59 8.11 -27.30 11.99
CA MET A 59 8.78 -26.50 13.02
C MET A 59 10.26 -26.27 12.70
N GLU A 60 10.96 -27.31 12.26
CA GLU A 60 12.39 -27.22 11.90
C GLU A 60 12.58 -26.32 10.68
N MET A 61 11.81 -26.56 9.60
CA MET A 61 11.82 -25.74 8.39
C MET A 61 11.51 -24.26 8.68
N LEU A 62 10.50 -23.98 9.52
CA LEU A 62 10.13 -22.62 9.88
C LEU A 62 11.20 -21.93 10.73
N GLU A 63 11.90 -22.68 11.58
CA GLU A 63 12.97 -22.12 12.42
C GLU A 63 14.20 -21.76 11.57
N GLU A 64 14.57 -22.62 10.62
CA GLU A 64 15.62 -22.32 9.64
C GLU A 64 15.33 -21.01 8.89
N HIS A 65 14.13 -20.88 8.33
CA HIS A 65 13.72 -19.66 7.63
C HIS A 65 13.66 -18.41 8.53
N ARG A 66 13.33 -18.56 9.82
CA ARG A 66 13.37 -17.43 10.77
C ARG A 66 14.80 -16.98 11.04
N LEU A 67 15.74 -17.90 11.16
CA LEU A 67 17.16 -17.57 11.33
C LEU A 67 17.69 -16.85 10.10
N GLU A 68 17.43 -17.36 8.90
CA GLU A 68 17.77 -16.69 7.63
C GLU A 68 17.21 -15.26 7.58
N ARG A 69 15.97 -15.09 8.03
CA ARG A 69 15.29 -13.80 8.09
C ARG A 69 15.97 -12.83 9.05
N ILE A 70 16.27 -13.27 10.27
CA ILE A 70 16.96 -12.45 11.28
C ILE A 70 18.33 -12.00 10.78
N GLU A 71 19.09 -12.91 10.17
CA GLU A 71 20.40 -12.59 9.63
C GLU A 71 20.32 -11.60 8.47
N PHE A 72 19.34 -11.76 7.57
CA PHE A 72 19.07 -10.82 6.49
C PHE A 72 18.76 -9.42 7.04
N GLU A 73 17.81 -9.32 7.98
CA GLU A 73 17.40 -8.05 8.58
C GLU A 73 18.56 -7.38 9.32
N ALA A 74 19.43 -8.14 9.99
CA ALA A 74 20.62 -7.59 10.63
C ALA A 74 21.60 -6.96 9.62
N ARG A 75 21.82 -7.61 8.47
CA ARG A 75 22.66 -7.06 7.39
C ARG A 75 22.03 -5.83 6.75
N LEU A 76 20.72 -5.89 6.48
CA LEU A 76 19.96 -4.77 5.95
C LEU A 76 20.03 -3.56 6.89
N GLN A 77 19.74 -3.77 8.18
CA GLN A 77 19.79 -2.71 9.18
C GLN A 77 21.19 -2.12 9.29
N ARG A 78 22.24 -2.95 9.24
CA ARG A 78 23.62 -2.44 9.23
C ARG A 78 23.89 -1.56 8.01
N ARG A 79 23.42 -1.96 6.82
CA ARG A 79 23.64 -1.24 5.56
C ARG A 79 22.85 0.08 5.49
N TRP A 80 21.59 0.06 5.92
CA TRP A 80 20.65 1.18 5.83
C TRP A 80 20.46 1.94 7.15
N SER A 81 21.30 1.69 8.17
CA SER A 81 21.09 2.21 9.53
C SER A 81 20.92 3.73 9.57
N LYS A 82 21.78 4.48 8.87
CA LYS A 82 21.74 5.95 8.90
C LYS A 82 20.41 6.49 8.36
N PRO A 83 20.02 6.23 7.09
CA PRO A 83 18.77 6.75 6.56
C PRO A 83 17.53 6.24 7.30
N ILE A 84 17.51 4.97 7.74
CA ILE A 84 16.38 4.42 8.51
C ILE A 84 16.23 5.13 9.86
N ASN A 85 17.32 5.37 10.60
CA ASN A 85 17.27 6.06 11.89
C ASN A 85 16.84 7.52 11.74
N LEU A 86 17.28 8.20 10.67
CA LEU A 86 16.86 9.57 10.38
C LEU A 86 15.36 9.63 10.04
N LEU A 87 14.85 8.70 9.22
CA LEU A 87 13.43 8.62 8.92
C LEU A 87 12.60 8.33 10.17
N GLU A 88 13.03 7.40 11.03
CA GLU A 88 12.37 7.11 12.30
C GLU A 88 12.35 8.34 13.22
N THR A 89 13.45 9.10 13.26
CA THR A 89 13.53 10.37 13.99
C THR A 89 12.51 11.39 13.46
N LEU A 90 12.38 11.54 12.14
CA LEU A 90 11.39 12.42 11.53
C LEU A 90 9.95 12.01 11.90
N ILE A 91 9.66 10.70 11.92
CA ILE A 91 8.32 10.19 12.28
C ILE A 91 8.00 10.50 13.75
N VAL A 92 8.98 10.36 14.65
CA VAL A 92 8.84 10.72 16.07
C VAL A 92 8.57 12.22 16.22
N ILE A 93 9.41 13.08 15.61
CA ILE A 93 9.24 14.54 15.65
C ILE A 93 7.86 14.95 15.11
N SER A 94 7.43 14.36 14.00
CA SER A 94 6.12 14.63 13.39
C SER A 94 4.98 14.28 14.36
N SER A 95 5.06 13.11 14.98
CA SER A 95 4.04 12.62 15.91
C SER A 95 3.95 13.49 17.17
N GLU A 96 5.09 13.78 17.81
CA GLU A 96 5.16 14.60 19.02
C GLU A 96 4.74 16.05 18.78
N SER A 97 5.14 16.62 17.64
CA SER A 97 4.75 17.99 17.26
C SER A 97 3.28 18.09 16.92
N GLY A 98 2.70 17.08 16.26
CA GLY A 98 1.27 16.98 16.01
C GLY A 98 0.46 16.90 17.31
N GLU A 99 0.88 16.05 18.27
CA GLU A 99 0.23 15.95 19.58
C GLU A 99 0.31 17.26 20.36
N THR A 100 1.49 17.89 20.38
CA THR A 100 1.71 19.17 21.05
C THR A 100 0.85 20.27 20.42
N CYS A 101 0.78 20.32 19.09
CA CYS A 101 -0.05 21.27 18.35
C CYS A 101 -1.53 21.06 18.65
N TYR A 102 -2.01 19.81 18.65
CA TYR A 102 -3.39 19.46 19.00
C TYR A 102 -3.76 19.99 20.40
N LYS A 103 -2.98 19.61 21.42
CA LYS A 103 -3.22 20.04 22.81
C LYS A 103 -3.23 21.56 22.96
N ALA A 104 -2.34 22.26 22.24
CA ALA A 104 -2.23 23.71 22.34
C ALA A 104 -3.31 24.49 21.57
N CYS A 105 -3.95 23.88 20.57
CA CYS A 105 -4.82 24.60 19.63
C CYS A 105 -6.27 24.15 19.64
N ILE A 106 -6.60 23.00 20.25
CA ILE A 106 -7.95 22.41 20.18
C ILE A 106 -9.04 23.33 20.74
N ASP A 107 -8.82 23.96 21.89
CA ASP A 107 -9.82 24.84 22.51
C ASP A 107 -10.13 26.05 21.60
N LYS A 108 -9.08 26.65 21.03
CA LYS A 108 -9.21 27.74 20.07
C LYS A 108 -9.91 27.28 18.79
N ALA A 109 -9.59 26.09 18.29
CA ALA A 109 -10.23 25.54 17.10
C ALA A 109 -11.72 25.29 17.30
N ILE A 110 -12.14 24.88 18.49
CA ILE A 110 -13.55 24.72 18.86
C ILE A 110 -14.24 26.09 18.93
N GLU A 111 -13.62 27.07 19.60
CA GLU A 111 -14.17 28.44 19.70
C GLU A 111 -14.38 29.08 18.31
N GLU A 112 -13.41 28.90 17.41
CA GLU A 112 -13.46 29.46 16.05
C GLU A 112 -14.22 28.58 15.04
N ASN A 113 -14.74 27.42 15.45
CA ASN A 113 -15.34 26.41 14.56
C ASN A 113 -14.43 26.07 13.36
N CYS A 114 -13.14 25.86 13.62
CA CYS A 114 -12.11 25.63 12.61
C CYS A 114 -12.10 24.16 12.14
N THR A 115 -13.01 23.82 11.22
CA THR A 115 -13.09 22.51 10.59
C THR A 115 -11.83 22.12 9.81
N VAL A 116 -11.10 23.09 9.25
CA VAL A 116 -9.78 22.84 8.63
C VAL A 116 -8.82 22.18 9.62
N PHE A 117 -8.76 22.68 10.86
CA PHE A 117 -7.91 22.10 11.91
C PHE A 117 -8.34 20.67 12.24
N GLU A 118 -9.65 20.42 12.40
CA GLU A 118 -10.19 19.10 12.70
C GLU A 118 -9.79 18.06 11.62
N VAL A 119 -9.97 18.43 10.34
CA VAL A 119 -9.61 17.55 9.21
C VAL A 119 -8.10 17.30 9.17
N LEU A 120 -7.28 18.32 9.34
CA LEU A 120 -5.82 18.19 9.30
C LEU A 120 -5.27 17.35 10.45
N VAL A 121 -5.87 17.39 11.64
CA VAL A 121 -5.50 16.49 12.76
C VAL A 121 -5.77 15.03 12.39
N LYS A 122 -6.93 14.72 11.80
CA LYS A 122 -7.28 13.35 11.37
C LYS A 122 -6.33 12.86 10.27
N ILE A 123 -6.04 13.70 9.27
CA ILE A 123 -5.09 13.39 8.20
C ILE A 123 -3.69 13.14 8.76
N HIS A 124 -3.22 14.02 9.65
CA HIS A 124 -1.89 13.92 10.25
C HIS A 124 -1.72 12.64 11.09
N ALA A 125 -2.70 12.30 11.94
CA ALA A 125 -2.66 11.07 12.72
C ALA A 125 -2.52 9.82 11.84
N ARG A 126 -3.31 9.75 10.75
CA ARG A 126 -3.23 8.67 9.76
C ARG A 126 -1.89 8.67 9.01
N ALA A 127 -1.35 9.84 8.70
CA ALA A 127 -0.05 9.97 8.05
C ALA A 127 1.10 9.43 8.90
N CYS A 128 1.11 9.71 10.20
CA CYS A 128 2.08 9.13 11.14
C CYS A 128 1.99 7.60 11.18
N GLN A 129 0.77 7.04 11.26
CA GLN A 129 0.56 5.59 11.25
C GLN A 129 1.11 4.94 9.97
N ILE A 130 0.74 5.47 8.80
CA ILE A 130 1.22 4.96 7.50
C ILE A 130 2.76 5.08 7.40
N SER A 131 3.34 6.13 7.96
CA SER A 131 4.81 6.29 7.97
C SER A 131 5.51 5.20 8.79
N TYR A 132 4.92 4.77 9.91
CA TYR A 132 5.41 3.60 10.66
C TYR A 132 5.22 2.27 9.90
N GLU A 133 4.12 2.10 9.16
CA GLU A 133 3.94 0.94 8.27
C GLU A 133 5.04 0.89 7.21
N ILE A 134 5.33 2.03 6.58
CA ILE A 134 6.40 2.16 5.60
C ILE A 134 7.76 1.84 6.23
N LEU A 135 8.06 2.41 7.42
CA LEU A 135 9.29 2.13 8.14
C LEU A 135 9.47 0.63 8.43
N CYS A 136 8.40 -0.06 8.82
CA CYS A 136 8.40 -1.51 9.04
C CYS A 136 8.73 -2.27 7.74
N LEU A 137 8.12 -1.89 6.62
CA LEU A 137 8.38 -2.50 5.31
C LEU A 137 9.81 -2.24 4.83
N LEU A 138 10.35 -1.04 5.07
CA LEU A 138 11.75 -0.70 4.78
C LEU A 138 12.71 -1.55 5.62
N LYS A 139 12.49 -1.66 6.93
CA LYS A 139 13.27 -2.53 7.84
C LYS A 139 13.17 -4.01 7.48
N GLY A 140 12.11 -4.41 6.79
CA GLY A 140 11.90 -5.76 6.29
C GLY A 140 12.41 -6.03 4.86
N GLY A 141 12.98 -5.03 4.17
CA GLY A 141 13.49 -5.16 2.80
C GLY A 141 12.39 -5.24 1.73
N PHE A 142 11.21 -4.67 1.97
CA PHE A 142 10.05 -4.74 1.07
C PHE A 142 9.78 -3.39 0.38
N ALA A 143 10.67 -3.00 -0.55
CA ALA A 143 10.59 -1.74 -1.29
C ALA A 143 9.23 -1.51 -2.00
N ASP A 144 8.73 -2.53 -2.70
CA ASP A 144 7.46 -2.44 -3.43
C ASP A 144 6.27 -2.27 -2.49
N GLY A 145 6.29 -2.95 -1.34
CA GLY A 145 5.29 -2.77 -0.29
C GLY A 145 5.35 -1.36 0.30
N ALA A 146 6.55 -0.89 0.62
CA ALA A 146 6.80 0.44 1.18
C ALA A 146 6.29 1.55 0.24
N ILE A 147 6.64 1.48 -1.04
CA ILE A 147 6.19 2.48 -2.02
C ILE A 147 4.68 2.40 -2.26
N SER A 148 4.09 1.21 -2.12
CA SER A 148 2.64 1.03 -2.18
C SER A 148 1.90 1.79 -1.09
N ARG A 149 2.42 1.72 0.15
CA ARG A 149 1.90 2.47 1.30
C ARG A 149 2.16 3.97 1.17
N TRP A 150 3.32 4.35 0.62
CA TRP A 150 3.63 5.75 0.33
C TRP A 150 2.58 6.41 -0.58
N ARG A 151 1.98 5.70 -1.54
CA ARG A 151 0.90 6.29 -2.37
C ARG A 151 -0.25 6.85 -1.53
N THR A 152 -0.68 6.11 -0.51
CA THR A 152 -1.73 6.59 0.41
C THR A 152 -1.23 7.81 1.19
N LEU A 153 0.03 7.82 1.60
CA LEU A 153 0.63 8.98 2.25
C LEU A 153 0.70 10.20 1.32
N HIS A 154 1.02 10.01 0.03
CA HIS A 154 0.99 11.06 -0.99
C HIS A 154 -0.42 11.61 -1.21
N GLU A 155 -1.42 10.73 -1.33
CA GLU A 155 -2.84 11.13 -1.42
C GLU A 155 -3.27 11.96 -0.21
N LEU A 156 -2.84 11.57 1.00
CA LEU A 156 -3.06 12.36 2.21
C LEU A 156 -2.32 13.71 2.19
N SER A 157 -1.11 13.79 1.61
CA SER A 157 -0.38 15.04 1.47
C SER A 157 -1.07 16.02 0.53
N VAL A 158 -1.60 15.52 -0.59
CA VAL A 158 -2.40 16.28 -1.54
C VAL A 158 -3.68 16.77 -0.88
N LEU A 159 -4.37 15.90 -0.16
CA LEU A 159 -5.58 16.26 0.57
C LEU A 159 -5.30 17.30 1.67
N ALA A 160 -4.24 17.11 2.48
CA ALA A 160 -3.85 18.05 3.53
C ALA A 160 -3.57 19.45 2.95
N ALA A 161 -2.78 19.51 1.87
CA ALA A 161 -2.49 20.76 1.19
C ALA A 161 -3.79 21.41 0.65
N PHE A 162 -4.67 20.65 0.01
CA PHE A 162 -5.93 21.17 -0.51
C PHE A 162 -6.82 21.71 0.63
N ILE A 163 -6.98 20.98 1.72
CA ILE A 163 -7.78 21.42 2.86
C ILE A 163 -7.16 22.67 3.51
N SER A 164 -5.84 22.72 3.68
CA SER A 164 -5.14 23.86 4.31
C SER A 164 -5.22 25.16 3.51
N GLN A 165 -5.41 25.08 2.18
CA GLN A 165 -5.46 26.23 1.28
C GLN A 165 -6.90 26.72 1.01
N ASN A 166 -7.91 26.04 1.54
CA ASN A 166 -9.32 26.32 1.28
C ASN A 166 -10.09 26.67 2.56
N SER A 167 -11.36 27.04 2.41
CA SER A 167 -12.19 27.53 3.52
C SER A 167 -12.67 26.41 4.46
N ASN A 168 -13.07 26.80 5.67
CA ASN A 168 -13.76 25.89 6.61
C ASN A 168 -15.00 25.22 6.00
N GLU A 169 -15.68 25.89 5.06
CA GLU A 169 -16.82 25.30 4.36
C GLU A 169 -16.39 24.12 3.47
N VAL A 170 -15.26 24.23 2.77
CA VAL A 170 -14.72 23.10 1.97
C VAL A 170 -14.32 21.93 2.88
N ALA A 171 -13.67 22.22 4.02
CA ALA A 171 -13.31 21.20 4.99
C ALA A 171 -14.55 20.51 5.60
N LYS A 172 -15.63 21.28 5.84
CA LYS A 172 -16.92 20.75 6.30
C LYS A 172 -17.60 19.88 5.25
N MET A 173 -17.64 20.34 4.00
CA MET A 173 -18.09 19.55 2.86
C MET A 173 -17.29 18.25 2.75
N TYR A 174 -15.97 18.27 2.97
CA TYR A 174 -15.17 17.05 2.98
C TYR A 174 -15.60 16.07 4.09
N LEU A 175 -15.80 16.54 5.34
CA LEU A 175 -16.25 15.68 6.43
C LEU A 175 -17.66 15.11 6.21
N GLU A 176 -18.59 15.97 5.80
CA GLU A 176 -19.97 15.54 5.54
C GLU A 176 -20.08 14.60 4.33
N TYR A 177 -19.07 14.55 3.45
CA TYR A 177 -19.05 13.64 2.31
C TYR A 177 -18.95 12.17 2.70
N GLU A 178 -18.50 11.85 3.92
CA GLU A 178 -18.51 10.48 4.48
C GLU A 178 -19.91 9.82 4.40
N TYR A 179 -20.98 10.61 4.57
CA TYR A 179 -22.36 10.09 4.47
C TYR A 179 -22.76 9.75 3.02
N ILE A 180 -22.18 10.44 2.03
CA ILE A 180 -22.37 10.10 0.62
C ILE A 180 -21.67 8.78 0.31
N GLU A 181 -20.43 8.61 0.78
CA GLU A 181 -19.67 7.37 0.60
C GLU A 181 -20.36 6.20 1.28
N SER A 182 -20.74 6.36 2.56
CA SER A 182 -21.46 5.35 3.34
C SER A 182 -22.77 4.89 2.67
N TYR A 183 -23.50 5.81 2.04
CA TYR A 183 -24.71 5.47 1.28
C TYR A 183 -24.41 4.56 0.08
N TYR A 184 -23.37 4.86 -0.70
CA TYR A 184 -23.01 4.02 -1.85
C TYR A 184 -22.41 2.68 -1.44
N GLU A 185 -21.60 2.65 -0.38
CA GLU A 185 -21.09 1.41 0.22
C GLU A 185 -22.23 0.52 0.73
N MET A 186 -23.25 1.11 1.37
CA MET A 186 -24.47 0.41 1.78
C MET A 186 -25.17 -0.24 0.58
N LEU A 187 -25.29 0.45 -0.56
CA LEU A 187 -25.91 -0.12 -1.77
C LEU A 187 -25.12 -1.32 -2.32
N GLU A 188 -23.78 -1.27 -2.26
CA GLU A 188 -22.93 -2.40 -2.63
C GLU A 188 -23.06 -3.55 -1.63
N TYR A 189 -23.08 -3.25 -0.33
CA TYR A 189 -23.29 -4.23 0.72
C TYR A 189 -24.60 -5.00 0.53
N ILE A 190 -25.72 -4.28 0.38
CA ILE A 190 -27.05 -4.88 0.16
C ILE A 190 -27.04 -5.80 -1.07
N ARG A 191 -26.31 -5.42 -2.12
CA ARG A 191 -26.22 -6.21 -3.37
C ARG A 191 -25.52 -7.54 -3.16
N TYR A 192 -24.47 -7.58 -2.32
CA TYR A 192 -23.59 -8.76 -2.21
C TYR A 192 -23.77 -9.57 -0.92
N ALA A 193 -24.37 -9.01 0.13
CA ALA A 193 -24.58 -9.69 1.41
C ALA A 193 -25.24 -11.08 1.28
N PRO A 194 -26.29 -11.29 0.43
CA PRO A 194 -26.90 -12.61 0.28
C PRO A 194 -25.97 -13.68 -0.31
N ILE A 195 -25.05 -13.28 -1.18
CA ILE A 195 -24.10 -14.19 -1.85
C ILE A 195 -22.92 -14.48 -0.93
N LEU A 196 -22.50 -13.49 -0.12
CA LEU A 196 -21.39 -13.60 0.82
C LEU A 196 -21.79 -14.24 2.16
N GLY A 197 -23.09 -14.40 2.43
CA GLY A 197 -23.60 -14.91 3.70
C GLY A 197 -23.47 -13.91 4.86
N PHE A 198 -23.47 -12.61 4.57
CA PHE A 198 -23.45 -11.55 5.58
C PHE A 198 -24.86 -11.20 6.06
N GLU A 199 -24.95 -10.64 7.27
CA GLU A 199 -26.22 -10.22 7.86
C GLU A 199 -26.87 -9.08 7.05
N GLU A 200 -28.17 -9.15 6.82
CA GLU A 200 -28.89 -8.08 6.13
C GLU A 200 -29.05 -6.85 7.02
N LEU A 201 -28.91 -5.66 6.41
CA LEU A 201 -29.17 -4.40 7.11
C LEU A 201 -30.67 -4.25 7.40
N THR A 202 -30.99 -3.68 8.55
CA THR A 202 -32.35 -3.34 8.93
C THR A 202 -32.89 -2.18 8.08
N LYS A 203 -34.22 -2.08 7.98
CA LYS A 203 -34.87 -0.95 7.28
C LYS A 203 -34.48 0.41 7.89
N GLU A 204 -34.33 0.46 9.21
CA GLU A 204 -33.95 1.68 9.94
C GLU A 204 -32.53 2.14 9.58
N GLU A 205 -31.57 1.21 9.50
CA GLU A 205 -30.20 1.52 9.08
C GLU A 205 -30.15 2.06 7.65
N ILE A 206 -30.93 1.45 6.74
CA ILE A 206 -31.02 1.88 5.34
C ILE A 206 -31.66 3.26 5.23
N GLU A 207 -32.76 3.49 5.95
CA GLU A 207 -33.48 4.76 5.94
C GLU A 207 -32.61 5.89 6.49
N LYS A 208 -31.91 5.68 7.61
CA LYS A 208 -31.01 6.65 8.22
C LYS A 208 -29.90 7.13 7.26
N LEU A 209 -29.23 6.20 6.56
CA LEU A 209 -28.18 6.56 5.58
C LEU A 209 -28.77 7.26 4.35
N THR A 210 -29.95 6.81 3.91
CA THR A 210 -30.66 7.41 2.77
C THR A 210 -31.10 8.84 3.06
N GLU A 211 -31.65 9.10 4.25
CA GLU A 211 -32.03 10.44 4.71
C GLU A 211 -30.81 11.36 4.83
N SER A 212 -29.73 10.88 5.48
CA SER A 212 -28.48 11.65 5.62
C SER A 212 -27.95 12.11 4.27
N ARG A 213 -27.92 11.21 3.27
CA ARG A 213 -27.53 11.56 1.89
C ARG A 213 -28.49 12.56 1.25
N ASN A 214 -29.79 12.37 1.41
CA ASN A 214 -30.81 13.26 0.82
C ASN A 214 -30.74 14.68 1.39
N ASP A 215 -30.51 14.81 2.69
CA ASP A 215 -30.35 16.11 3.35
C ASP A 215 -29.14 16.87 2.81
N LEU A 216 -28.01 16.18 2.62
CA LEU A 216 -26.81 16.79 2.04
C LEU A 216 -27.00 17.20 0.57
N VAL A 217 -27.70 16.38 -0.22
CA VAL A 217 -28.02 16.73 -1.62
C VAL A 217 -29.01 17.89 -1.69
N SER A 218 -29.96 17.98 -0.75
CA SER A 218 -30.85 19.13 -0.62
C SER A 218 -30.08 20.41 -0.25
N LYS A 219 -29.11 20.29 0.67
CA LYS A 219 -28.27 21.39 1.16
C LYS A 219 -27.28 21.92 0.11
N TYR A 220 -26.53 21.05 -0.54
CA TYR A 220 -25.43 21.44 -1.45
C TYR A 220 -25.76 21.30 -2.94
N GLY A 221 -26.86 20.61 -3.27
CA GLY A 221 -27.29 20.36 -4.64
C GLY A 221 -26.80 19.02 -5.22
N PRO A 222 -27.32 18.66 -6.41
CA PRO A 222 -27.13 17.32 -7.00
C PRO A 222 -25.71 17.01 -7.46
N GLU A 223 -24.85 18.03 -7.62
CA GLU A 223 -23.44 17.83 -7.99
C GLU A 223 -22.59 17.34 -6.80
N TYR A 224 -23.05 17.56 -5.57
CA TYR A 224 -22.38 17.08 -4.36
C TYR A 224 -22.42 15.55 -4.23
N ASP A 225 -23.45 14.91 -4.80
CA ASP A 225 -23.63 13.45 -4.83
C ASP A 225 -22.68 12.73 -5.79
N LYS A 226 -21.92 13.46 -6.61
CA LYS A 226 -21.01 12.89 -7.60
C LYS A 226 -19.62 12.69 -7.00
N PRO A 227 -18.79 11.78 -7.56
CA PRO A 227 -17.40 11.60 -7.12
C PRO A 227 -16.68 12.94 -6.99
N PHE A 228 -16.02 13.16 -5.86
CA PHE A 228 -15.35 14.42 -5.50
C PHE A 228 -16.29 15.64 -5.44
N GLY A 229 -17.59 15.43 -5.23
CA GLY A 229 -18.60 16.48 -5.16
C GLY A 229 -18.32 17.52 -4.07
N TRP A 230 -17.65 17.13 -2.98
CA TRP A 230 -17.21 18.05 -1.92
C TRP A 230 -16.22 19.13 -2.38
N THR A 231 -15.56 18.94 -3.53
CA THR A 231 -14.63 19.93 -4.13
C THR A 231 -15.34 20.98 -5.00
N MET A 232 -16.66 20.88 -5.18
CA MET A 232 -17.39 21.62 -6.22
C MET A 232 -17.37 23.14 -6.12
N SER A 233 -17.10 23.67 -4.92
CA SER A 233 -16.96 25.11 -4.64
C SER A 233 -15.59 25.66 -5.05
N VAL A 234 -14.62 24.79 -5.33
CA VAL A 234 -13.23 25.14 -5.69
C VAL A 234 -12.90 24.68 -7.12
N LEU A 235 -13.25 23.45 -7.46
CA LEU A 235 -12.87 22.83 -8.74
C LEU A 235 -14.00 22.88 -9.78
N PRO A 236 -13.67 23.21 -11.04
CA PRO A 236 -14.63 23.15 -12.13
C PRO A 236 -15.04 21.70 -12.39
N LYS A 237 -16.26 21.50 -12.89
CA LYS A 237 -16.89 20.17 -13.02
C LYS A 237 -16.02 19.09 -13.70
N LYS A 238 -15.22 19.47 -14.71
CA LYS A 238 -14.36 18.53 -15.45
C LYS A 238 -13.11 18.10 -14.68
N GLU A 239 -12.74 18.82 -13.63
CA GLU A 239 -11.52 18.64 -12.84
C GLU A 239 -11.82 18.05 -11.44
N ARG A 240 -13.08 17.74 -11.12
CA ARG A 240 -13.47 17.12 -9.85
C ARG A 240 -13.05 15.65 -9.80
N ASN A 241 -11.76 15.45 -9.59
CA ASN A 241 -11.09 14.17 -9.44
C ASN A 241 -9.73 14.41 -8.78
N PHE A 242 -9.06 13.33 -8.35
CA PHE A 242 -7.76 13.43 -7.69
C PHE A 242 -6.72 14.24 -8.50
N LYS A 243 -6.69 14.09 -9.84
CA LYS A 243 -5.77 14.85 -10.69
C LYS A 243 -6.03 16.36 -10.60
N GLY A 244 -7.28 16.79 -10.64
CA GLY A 244 -7.60 18.20 -10.55
C GLY A 244 -7.29 18.78 -9.17
N ILE A 245 -7.41 17.99 -8.09
CA ILE A 245 -6.93 18.39 -6.76
C ILE A 245 -5.40 18.59 -6.79
N GLU A 246 -4.64 17.62 -7.31
CA GLU A 246 -3.17 17.72 -7.42
C GLU A 246 -2.71 18.94 -8.23
N GLU A 247 -3.33 19.18 -9.38
CA GLU A 247 -3.04 20.32 -10.26
C GLU A 247 -3.38 21.66 -9.58
N ASN A 248 -4.48 21.70 -8.82
CA ASN A 248 -4.90 22.91 -8.10
C ASN A 248 -3.89 23.33 -7.02
N ILE A 249 -3.31 22.37 -6.31
CA ILE A 249 -2.31 22.63 -5.25
C ILE A 249 -0.86 22.65 -5.76
N LYS A 250 -0.64 22.48 -7.07
CA LYS A 250 0.68 22.46 -7.74
C LYS A 250 1.63 21.34 -7.27
N LEU A 251 1.08 20.20 -6.86
CA LEU A 251 1.85 18.98 -6.55
C LEU A 251 1.88 17.97 -7.71
N ASP A 252 1.36 18.36 -8.88
CA ASP A 252 1.27 17.53 -10.10
C ASP A 252 2.64 17.09 -10.65
N HIS A 253 3.73 17.77 -10.28
CA HIS A 253 5.09 17.36 -10.60
C HIS A 253 5.50 16.01 -9.95
N LEU A 254 4.81 15.56 -8.90
CA LEU A 254 5.01 14.24 -8.28
C LEU A 254 4.23 13.12 -8.97
N ARG A 255 3.32 13.47 -9.89
CA ARG A 255 2.44 12.52 -10.58
C ARG A 255 3.18 11.45 -11.41
N PRO A 256 4.36 11.70 -12.01
CA PRO A 256 5.16 10.64 -12.62
C PRO A 256 5.55 9.55 -11.62
N PHE A 257 5.96 9.92 -10.40
CA PHE A 257 6.24 8.96 -9.33
C PHE A 257 4.97 8.22 -8.91
N TYR A 258 3.86 8.92 -8.66
CA TYR A 258 2.57 8.29 -8.37
C TYR A 258 2.17 7.26 -9.45
N LYS A 259 2.26 7.61 -10.74
CA LYS A 259 1.98 6.67 -11.84
C LYS A 259 2.97 5.52 -11.93
N LEU A 260 4.24 5.75 -11.63
CA LEU A 260 5.26 4.70 -11.63
C LEU A 260 4.96 3.68 -10.53
N THR A 261 4.57 4.13 -9.35
CA THR A 261 4.16 3.24 -8.25
C THR A 261 2.93 2.41 -8.58
N CYS A 262 1.95 2.98 -9.28
CA CYS A 262 0.84 2.23 -9.85
C CYS A 262 1.29 1.07 -10.74
N ASN A 263 2.39 1.22 -11.49
CA ASN A 263 2.90 0.16 -12.36
C ASN A 263 3.55 -1.00 -11.60
N TYR A 264 4.07 -0.80 -10.39
CA TYR A 264 4.65 -1.87 -9.57
C TYR A 264 3.57 -2.72 -8.86
N ILE A 265 2.31 -2.26 -8.86
CA ILE A 265 1.27 -2.79 -7.96
C ILE A 265 0.01 -3.23 -8.71
N HIS A 266 -0.43 -2.48 -9.72
CA HIS A 266 -1.63 -2.83 -10.48
C HIS A 266 -1.39 -4.02 -11.40
N LEU A 267 -2.41 -4.86 -11.57
CA LEU A 267 -2.50 -6.10 -12.37
C LEU A 267 -2.16 -5.96 -13.88
N GLY A 268 -1.53 -4.85 -14.30
CA GLY A 268 -0.96 -4.71 -15.62
C GLY A 268 0.36 -5.48 -15.78
N PRO A 269 0.79 -5.74 -17.02
CA PRO A 269 1.99 -6.53 -17.33
C PRO A 269 3.30 -5.94 -16.77
N LYS A 270 3.29 -4.67 -16.33
CA LYS A 270 4.44 -4.03 -15.69
C LYS A 270 4.66 -4.48 -14.25
N ALA A 271 3.61 -4.75 -13.47
CA ALA A 271 3.76 -5.15 -12.07
C ALA A 271 4.37 -6.54 -11.93
N SER A 272 4.15 -7.43 -12.91
CA SER A 272 4.79 -8.75 -12.96
C SER A 272 6.22 -8.71 -13.52
N SER A 273 6.65 -7.59 -14.10
CA SER A 273 7.92 -7.49 -14.85
C SER A 273 8.95 -6.55 -14.21
N TYR A 274 8.55 -5.74 -13.23
CA TYR A 274 9.40 -4.73 -12.60
C TYR A 274 9.18 -4.69 -11.09
N SER A 275 10.26 -4.58 -10.33
CA SER A 275 10.27 -4.43 -8.88
C SER A 275 11.35 -3.40 -8.51
N LEU A 276 11.07 -2.52 -7.54
CA LEU A 276 12.07 -1.62 -6.99
C LEU A 276 13.18 -2.38 -6.27
N GLY A 277 12.86 -3.57 -5.72
CA GLY A 277 13.83 -4.42 -5.05
C GLY A 277 14.80 -5.14 -6.00
N VAL A 278 14.70 -4.91 -7.31
CA VAL A 278 15.55 -5.53 -8.33
C VAL A 278 16.30 -4.43 -9.10
N MET A 279 17.62 -4.56 -9.17
CA MET A 279 18.46 -3.65 -9.94
C MET A 279 18.14 -3.68 -11.43
N GLN A 280 18.34 -2.54 -12.09
CA GLN A 280 18.12 -2.40 -13.53
C GLN A 280 18.98 -3.43 -14.29
N GLU A 281 18.43 -4.02 -15.37
CA GLU A 281 19.05 -5.08 -16.20
C GLU A 281 19.11 -6.49 -15.60
N SER A 282 18.79 -6.66 -14.31
CA SER A 282 18.62 -7.98 -13.71
C SER A 282 17.36 -8.67 -14.22
N LYS A 283 17.46 -9.96 -14.60
CA LYS A 283 16.33 -10.82 -14.99
C LYS A 283 15.75 -11.60 -13.80
N LEU A 284 16.10 -11.22 -12.58
CA LEU A 284 15.64 -11.90 -11.37
C LEU A 284 14.16 -11.59 -11.10
N LEU A 285 13.41 -12.63 -10.75
CA LEU A 285 12.06 -12.50 -10.22
C LEU A 285 12.15 -12.44 -8.70
N LEU A 286 11.84 -11.29 -8.12
CA LEU A 286 11.90 -11.10 -6.68
C LEU A 286 10.70 -11.76 -6.01
N ALA A 287 10.96 -12.84 -5.26
CA ALA A 287 9.94 -13.57 -4.50
C ALA A 287 9.88 -13.17 -3.01
N GLY A 288 10.82 -12.36 -2.54
CA GLY A 288 10.99 -12.06 -1.11
C GLY A 288 11.64 -10.70 -0.86
N ALA A 289 12.22 -10.53 0.34
CA ALA A 289 12.88 -9.29 0.73
C ALA A 289 14.15 -9.02 -0.10
N SER A 290 14.47 -7.74 -0.30
CA SER A 290 15.67 -7.27 -0.98
C SER A 290 16.38 -6.21 -0.15
N ASN A 291 17.70 -6.14 -0.30
CA ASN A 291 18.55 -5.07 0.26
C ASN A 291 18.57 -3.80 -0.61
N TYR A 292 17.85 -3.79 -1.72
CA TYR A 292 17.89 -2.74 -2.72
C TYR A 292 16.52 -2.05 -2.89
N GLY A 293 16.50 -0.85 -3.47
CA GLY A 293 15.27 -0.13 -3.82
C GLY A 293 14.61 0.64 -2.68
N LEU A 294 15.29 0.79 -1.54
CA LEU A 294 14.71 1.46 -0.37
C LEU A 294 14.76 2.99 -0.46
N ALA A 295 15.53 3.56 -1.39
CA ALA A 295 15.73 5.00 -1.46
C ALA A 295 14.46 5.78 -1.82
N ASP A 296 13.76 5.39 -2.88
CA ASP A 296 12.53 6.09 -3.31
C ASP A 296 11.43 6.07 -2.24
N PRO A 297 11.05 4.92 -1.64
CA PRO A 297 10.05 4.94 -0.58
C PRO A 297 10.50 5.72 0.65
N GLY A 298 11.77 5.65 1.05
CA GLY A 298 12.30 6.41 2.18
C GLY A 298 12.23 7.93 1.98
N GLN A 299 12.72 8.39 0.83
CA GLN A 299 12.70 9.80 0.41
C GLN A 299 11.28 10.34 0.35
N ASN A 300 10.41 9.67 -0.41
CA ASN A 300 9.08 10.18 -0.66
C ASN A 300 8.22 10.19 0.62
N THR A 301 8.44 9.22 1.53
CA THR A 301 7.80 9.22 2.85
C THR A 301 8.21 10.43 3.67
N SER A 302 9.50 10.76 3.71
CA SER A 302 9.99 11.91 4.46
C SER A 302 9.41 13.24 3.94
N LEU A 303 9.32 13.40 2.61
CA LEU A 303 8.74 14.57 1.96
C LEU A 303 7.25 14.70 2.27
N SER A 304 6.45 13.66 2.00
CA SER A 304 5.00 13.70 2.20
C SER A 304 4.62 13.89 3.67
N LEU A 305 5.31 13.21 4.61
CA LEU A 305 5.06 13.38 6.04
C LEU A 305 5.35 14.82 6.48
N SER A 306 6.51 15.38 6.08
CA SER A 306 6.87 16.76 6.42
C SER A 306 5.88 17.79 5.87
N GLN A 307 5.37 17.59 4.65
CA GLN A 307 4.33 18.44 4.07
C GLN A 307 3.03 18.39 4.88
N ILE A 308 2.56 17.19 5.25
CA ILE A 308 1.34 17.01 6.04
C ILE A 308 1.47 17.66 7.42
N THR A 309 2.59 17.42 8.11
CA THR A 309 2.86 18.03 9.42
C THR A 309 2.92 19.55 9.31
N THR A 310 3.57 20.10 8.28
CA THR A 310 3.62 21.55 8.06
C THR A 310 2.22 22.14 7.84
N CYS A 311 1.34 21.46 7.10
CA CYS A 311 -0.06 21.90 6.92
C CYS A 311 -0.78 22.02 8.27
N LEU A 312 -0.63 21.04 9.18
CA LEU A 312 -1.22 21.10 10.51
C LEU A 312 -0.62 22.22 11.38
N LEU A 313 0.72 22.29 11.45
CA LEU A 313 1.43 23.23 12.33
C LEU A 313 1.19 24.70 11.97
N THR A 314 0.85 24.97 10.71
CA THR A 314 0.66 26.33 10.17
C THR A 314 -0.78 26.83 10.24
N VAL A 315 -1.76 26.01 10.64
CA VAL A 315 -3.14 26.48 10.88
C VAL A 315 -3.17 27.59 11.93
N TYR A 316 -2.46 27.38 13.03
CA TYR A 316 -2.25 28.39 14.07
C TYR A 316 -0.75 28.60 14.24
N PRO A 317 -0.09 29.47 13.47
CA PRO A 317 1.37 29.59 13.53
C PRO A 317 1.84 30.12 14.88
N SER A 318 2.94 29.57 15.40
CA SER A 318 3.77 30.16 16.45
C SER A 318 5.24 30.02 16.07
N TYR A 319 6.13 30.74 16.74
CA TYR A 319 7.56 30.64 16.47
C TYR A 319 8.08 29.21 16.65
N GLU A 320 7.63 28.51 17.70
CA GLU A 320 7.99 27.13 17.99
C GLU A 320 7.50 26.19 16.87
N ARG A 321 6.26 26.34 16.40
CA ARG A 321 5.71 25.50 15.33
C ARG A 321 6.40 25.74 13.98
N LEU A 322 6.72 26.99 13.67
CA LEU A 322 7.49 27.33 12.47
C LEU A 322 8.94 26.81 12.57
N MET A 323 9.54 26.85 13.76
CA MET A 323 10.86 26.28 14.02
C MET A 323 10.85 24.76 13.80
N VAL A 324 9.85 24.03 14.31
CA VAL A 324 9.69 22.59 14.06
C VAL A 324 9.59 22.31 12.56
N GLY A 325 8.74 23.03 11.83
CA GLY A 325 8.65 22.89 10.37
C GLY A 325 9.99 23.11 9.66
N LYS A 326 10.79 24.10 10.11
CA LYS A 326 12.12 24.34 9.54
C LYS A 326 13.12 23.24 9.88
N VAL A 327 13.11 22.71 11.11
CA VAL A 327 13.96 21.58 11.51
C VAL A 327 13.61 20.34 10.70
N MET A 328 12.33 20.04 10.52
CA MET A 328 11.88 18.93 9.68
C MET A 328 12.35 19.06 8.24
N SER A 329 12.26 20.26 7.65
CA SER A 329 12.77 20.50 6.29
C SER A 329 14.27 20.20 6.16
N LEU A 330 15.09 20.64 7.12
CA LEU A 330 16.52 20.33 7.12
C LEU A 330 16.79 18.83 7.28
N LEU A 331 16.01 18.15 8.13
CA LEU A 331 16.12 16.72 8.34
C LEU A 331 15.70 15.92 7.10
N VAL A 332 14.65 16.35 6.38
CA VAL A 332 14.22 15.74 5.12
C VAL A 332 15.33 15.81 4.08
N ASP A 333 16.00 16.97 3.94
CA ASP A 333 17.13 17.09 3.03
C ASP A 333 18.23 16.06 3.38
N GLU A 334 18.59 15.91 4.66
CA GLU A 334 19.58 14.92 5.10
C GLU A 334 19.13 13.47 4.84
N ILE A 335 17.85 13.15 5.13
CA ILE A 335 17.25 11.84 4.87
C ILE A 335 17.38 11.50 3.38
N CYS A 336 17.05 12.45 2.50
CA CYS A 336 17.05 12.21 1.08
C CYS A 336 18.43 11.84 0.55
N HIS A 337 19.45 12.63 0.91
CA HIS A 337 20.83 12.32 0.53
C HIS A 337 21.27 10.98 1.10
N ALA A 338 21.00 10.70 2.39
CA ALA A 338 21.41 9.45 3.03
C ALA A 338 20.82 8.19 2.39
N PHE A 339 19.56 8.24 1.92
CA PHE A 339 18.94 7.12 1.21
C PHE A 339 19.57 6.90 -0.16
N VAL A 340 19.79 7.98 -0.93
CA VAL A 340 20.42 7.92 -2.25
C VAL A 340 21.85 7.39 -2.15
N ASP A 341 22.64 7.89 -1.19
CA ASP A 341 24.03 7.48 -1.00
C ASP A 341 24.15 5.97 -0.76
N VAL A 342 23.31 5.40 0.11
CA VAL A 342 23.35 3.96 0.38
C VAL A 342 22.97 3.16 -0.86
N GLN A 343 21.96 3.60 -1.61
CA GLN A 343 21.56 2.90 -2.83
C GLN A 343 22.64 2.95 -3.92
N LYS A 344 23.22 4.13 -4.17
CA LYS A 344 24.33 4.31 -5.12
C LYS A 344 25.54 3.45 -4.75
N ASN A 345 25.87 3.36 -3.46
CA ASN A 345 26.96 2.49 -2.99
C ASN A 345 26.68 1.01 -3.28
N ILE A 346 25.44 0.56 -3.11
CA ILE A 346 25.03 -0.81 -3.47
C ILE A 346 25.19 -1.04 -4.98
N GLU A 347 24.77 -0.10 -5.81
CA GLU A 347 24.87 -0.19 -7.28
C GLU A 347 26.34 -0.18 -7.74
N TYR A 348 27.18 0.65 -7.13
CA TYR A 348 28.62 0.72 -7.41
C TYR A 348 29.31 -0.60 -7.05
N GLU A 349 29.00 -1.20 -5.91
CA GLU A 349 29.59 -2.48 -5.48
C GLU A 349 29.21 -3.65 -6.40
N GLU A 350 27.99 -3.66 -6.95
CA GLU A 350 27.49 -4.75 -7.80
C GLU A 350 27.84 -4.59 -9.29
N PHE A 351 27.94 -3.36 -9.81
CA PHE A 351 28.13 -3.10 -11.24
C PHE A 351 29.38 -2.27 -11.59
N GLY A 352 30.09 -1.71 -10.61
CA GLY A 352 31.26 -0.86 -10.86
C GLY A 352 30.93 0.45 -11.58
N VAL A 353 29.69 0.93 -11.48
CA VAL A 353 29.23 2.15 -12.16
C VAL A 353 29.59 3.38 -11.32
N GLU A 354 30.63 4.12 -11.71
CA GLU A 354 30.85 5.48 -11.21
C GLU A 354 29.70 6.39 -11.67
N TYR A 355 28.98 6.98 -10.72
CA TYR A 355 28.07 8.08 -11.02
C TYR A 355 28.90 9.36 -11.12
N GLU A 356 28.93 10.00 -12.29
CA GLU A 356 29.49 11.36 -12.43
C GLU A 356 28.63 12.35 -11.62
N ASP A 357 29.31 13.14 -10.77
CA ASP A 357 28.75 14.13 -9.82
C ASP A 357 27.88 15.22 -10.47
#